data_AF-A0A1H4V781-F1
#
_entry.id   AF-A0A1H4V781-F1
#
_cell.length_a   1.000
_cell.length_b   1.000
_cell.length_c   1.000
_cell.angle_alpha   90.00
_cell.angle_beta   90.00
_cell.angle_gamma   90.00
#
_symmetry.space_group_name_H-M   'P 1'
#
loop_
_entity.id
_entity.type
_entity.pdbx_description
1 polymer ?
#
loop_
_entity_poly.entity_id
_entity_poly.type
_entity_poly.pdbx_seq_one_letter_code
_entity_poly.pdbx_strand_id
1 'polypeptide(L)'
;MNKLNTSKANDYVYKTKELELHVLGGLQLNKLESLRVTLSIEKLQKGKSVLNVLRQSVDLYNDNQVEKLVRKCAERLEIGTSIIRKALQEVTKTLESHRFLLNEKQTENQKPYTKQLTATEEKAAIKFLQSKNLLEKTNEYIGKSGVIGEHVNRLLMYLIFTSRKTNNPLHCISLGSSGVGKTHLQSKVAELIPEEDKIEITVLSANAFYYFNRTELQHKLILIEDLDGAESVLYPLRELQSKKRITKTVVHKDRKGTTKTIHLTVEGPVSVAVVPPKKVFTRITATGASCSILMKAKNRTNAL
;
A
#
# COMPACT_ATOMS: atom_id res chain seq x y z
N MET A 1 -35.39 -16.50 -5.66
CA MET A 1 -34.20 -15.72 -6.06
C MET A 1 -33.02 -16.68 -6.07
N ASN A 2 -32.46 -16.97 -7.24
CA ASN A 2 -31.26 -17.80 -7.34
C ASN A 2 -30.07 -16.97 -6.82
N LYS A 3 -29.18 -17.58 -6.01
CA LYS A 3 -28.04 -16.88 -5.41
C LYS A 3 -26.74 -17.39 -6.02
N LEU A 4 -25.81 -16.47 -6.29
CA LEU A 4 -24.44 -16.79 -6.64
C LEU A 4 -23.73 -17.37 -5.39
N ASN A 5 -23.26 -18.61 -5.47
CA ASN A 5 -22.46 -19.23 -4.43
C ASN A 5 -20.99 -18.81 -4.62
N THR A 6 -20.47 -18.04 -3.66
CA THR A 6 -19.10 -17.52 -3.66
C THR A 6 -18.19 -18.17 -2.63
N SER A 7 -18.58 -19.35 -2.12
CA SER A 7 -17.82 -20.06 -1.08
C SER A 7 -16.40 -20.45 -1.51
N LYS A 8 -16.15 -20.60 -2.83
CA LYS A 8 -14.81 -20.85 -3.40
C LYS A 8 -14.32 -19.60 -4.12
N ALA A 9 -13.14 -19.09 -3.75
CA ALA A 9 -12.61 -17.83 -4.25
C ALA A 9 -12.40 -17.80 -5.79
N ASN A 10 -12.16 -18.95 -6.41
CA ASN A 10 -11.82 -19.07 -7.83
C ASN A 10 -12.90 -19.78 -8.68
N ASP A 11 -14.03 -20.14 -8.07
CA ASP A 11 -15.12 -20.87 -8.72
C ASP A 11 -16.46 -20.40 -8.14
N TYR A 12 -17.10 -19.44 -8.81
CA TYR A 12 -18.41 -18.95 -8.41
C TYR A 12 -19.50 -19.72 -9.15
N VAL A 13 -20.48 -20.24 -8.40
CA VAL A 13 -21.51 -21.11 -8.98
C VAL A 13 -22.86 -20.42 -8.93
N TYR A 14 -23.52 -20.29 -10.07
CA TYR A 14 -24.89 -19.80 -10.18
C TYR A 14 -25.78 -20.91 -10.76
N LYS A 15 -26.74 -21.38 -9.97
CA LYS A 15 -27.67 -22.44 -10.36
C LYS A 15 -29.05 -21.86 -10.63
N THR A 16 -29.62 -22.24 -11.77
CA THR A 16 -31.02 -22.01 -12.12
C THR A 16 -31.74 -23.36 -12.22
N LYS A 17 -33.03 -23.37 -12.60
CA LYS A 17 -33.79 -24.62 -12.77
C LYS A 17 -33.26 -25.49 -13.92
N GLU A 18 -32.61 -24.89 -14.92
CA GLU A 18 -32.24 -25.55 -16.18
C GLU A 18 -30.73 -25.46 -16.49
N LEU A 19 -30.02 -24.52 -15.87
CA LEU A 19 -28.61 -24.21 -16.13
C LEU A 19 -27.81 -24.10 -14.84
N GLU A 20 -26.60 -24.64 -14.86
CA GLU A 20 -25.54 -24.37 -13.89
C GLU A 20 -24.40 -23.61 -14.56
N LEU A 21 -24.05 -22.46 -13.99
CA LEU A 21 -23.05 -21.52 -14.50
C LEU A 21 -21.89 -21.44 -13.50
N HIS A 22 -20.69 -21.81 -13.93
CA HIS A 22 -19.46 -21.63 -13.16
C HIS A 22 -18.64 -20.48 -13.72
N VAL A 23 -18.23 -19.55 -12.86
CA VAL A 23 -17.29 -18.49 -13.18
C VAL A 23 -15.91 -18.95 -12.71
N LEU A 24 -15.08 -19.36 -13.66
CA LEU A 24 -13.75 -19.90 -13.42
C LEU A 24 -12.70 -18.80 -13.38
N GLY A 25 -11.78 -18.87 -12.41
CA GLY A 25 -10.62 -17.99 -12.31
C GLY A 25 -10.87 -16.67 -11.58
N GLY A 26 -12.00 -16.54 -10.88
CA GLY A 26 -12.33 -15.37 -10.08
C GLY A 26 -12.64 -14.11 -10.91
N LEU A 27 -12.70 -12.96 -10.23
CA LEU A 27 -12.98 -11.66 -10.84
C LEU A 27 -11.72 -10.80 -10.88
N GLN A 28 -11.45 -10.17 -12.03
CA GLN A 28 -10.39 -9.17 -12.15
C GLN A 28 -10.85 -7.85 -11.53
N LEU A 29 -10.19 -7.38 -10.48
CA LEU A 29 -10.59 -6.15 -9.76
C LEU A 29 -9.99 -4.88 -10.38
N ASN A 30 -8.89 -4.99 -11.12
CA ASN A 30 -8.10 -3.85 -11.61
C ASN A 30 -8.74 -3.06 -12.78
N LYS A 31 -9.69 -3.64 -13.52
CA LYS A 31 -10.25 -3.03 -14.76
C LYS A 31 -11.78 -2.98 -14.75
N LEU A 32 -12.34 -1.94 -14.12
CA LEU A 32 -13.80 -1.79 -13.92
C LEU A 32 -14.61 -1.69 -15.23
N GLU A 33 -14.00 -1.17 -16.29
CA GLU A 33 -14.64 -0.95 -17.60
C GLU A 33 -14.99 -2.23 -18.38
N SER A 34 -14.50 -3.39 -17.95
CA SER A 34 -14.77 -4.68 -18.59
C SER A 34 -15.04 -5.74 -17.54
N LEU A 35 -15.89 -6.72 -17.88
CA LEU A 35 -16.19 -7.87 -17.03
C LEU A 35 -15.86 -9.15 -17.80
N ARG A 36 -14.56 -9.35 -18.02
CA ARG A 36 -14.04 -10.54 -18.69
C ARG A 36 -14.01 -11.71 -17.71
N VAL A 37 -14.77 -12.75 -18.02
CA VAL A 37 -14.87 -13.96 -17.21
C VAL A 37 -14.82 -15.20 -18.10
N THR A 38 -14.37 -16.32 -17.53
CA THR A 38 -14.47 -17.62 -18.18
C THR A 38 -15.67 -18.35 -17.60
N LEU A 39 -16.70 -18.57 -18.42
CA LEU A 39 -17.92 -19.25 -18.00
C LEU A 39 -17.87 -20.71 -18.41
N SER A 40 -18.15 -21.62 -17.47
CA SER A 40 -18.56 -23.00 -17.73
C SER A 40 -20.08 -23.06 -17.62
N ILE A 41 -20.76 -23.45 -18.69
CA ILE A 41 -22.22 -23.49 -18.77
C ILE A 41 -22.65 -24.94 -18.97
N GLU A 42 -23.43 -25.45 -18.03
CA GLU A 42 -23.89 -26.84 -18.00
C GLU A 42 -25.41 -26.88 -17.95
N LYS A 43 -26.01 -27.85 -18.65
CA LYS A 43 -27.45 -28.10 -18.59
C LYS A 43 -27.78 -29.02 -17.42
N LEU A 44 -28.71 -28.60 -16.58
CA LEU A 44 -29.25 -29.42 -15.51
C LEU A 44 -30.43 -30.24 -16.07
N GLN A 45 -30.27 -31.57 -16.16
CA GLN A 45 -31.40 -32.50 -16.32
C GLN A 45 -31.60 -33.30 -15.04
N LYS A 46 -32.85 -33.72 -14.77
CA LYS A 46 -33.30 -34.46 -13.57
C LYS A 46 -32.34 -35.60 -13.17
N GLY A 47 -31.32 -35.28 -12.37
CA GLY A 47 -30.46 -36.24 -11.67
C GLY A 47 -29.09 -36.58 -12.29
N LYS A 48 -28.71 -36.11 -13.48
CA LYS A 48 -27.35 -36.34 -14.05
C LYS A 48 -26.88 -35.14 -14.87
N SER A 49 -25.67 -34.64 -14.60
CA SER A 49 -25.01 -33.65 -15.46
C SER A 49 -24.68 -34.32 -16.79
N VAL A 50 -25.42 -33.97 -17.84
CA VAL A 50 -25.14 -34.45 -19.19
C VAL A 50 -23.89 -33.73 -19.68
N LEU A 51 -22.93 -34.46 -20.23
CA LEU A 51 -21.54 -34.07 -20.59
C LEU A 51 -21.40 -32.86 -21.56
N ASN A 52 -22.45 -32.10 -21.83
CA ASN A 52 -22.43 -30.92 -22.68
C ASN A 52 -22.04 -29.68 -21.87
N VAL A 53 -20.76 -29.59 -21.51
CA VAL A 53 -20.18 -28.42 -20.84
C VAL A 53 -19.63 -27.45 -21.87
N LEU A 54 -20.18 -26.23 -21.93
CA LEU A 54 -19.65 -25.16 -22.76
C LEU A 54 -18.73 -24.28 -21.92
N ARG A 55 -17.44 -24.23 -22.28
CA ARG A 55 -16.47 -23.31 -21.65
C ARG A 55 -16.09 -22.22 -22.62
N GLN A 56 -16.35 -20.97 -22.26
CA GLN A 56 -15.99 -19.83 -23.10
C GLN A 56 -15.59 -18.61 -22.26
N SER A 57 -14.51 -17.96 -22.67
CA SER A 57 -14.14 -16.64 -22.15
C SER A 57 -14.97 -15.57 -22.87
N VAL A 58 -15.64 -14.72 -22.11
CA VAL A 58 -16.53 -13.67 -22.61
C VAL A 58 -16.35 -12.40 -21.80
N ASP A 59 -16.45 -11.24 -22.45
CA ASP A 59 -16.66 -9.98 -21.75
C ASP A 59 -18.17 -9.74 -21.62
N LEU A 60 -18.70 -9.83 -20.40
CA LEU A 60 -20.14 -9.72 -20.13
C LEU A 60 -20.70 -8.32 -20.41
N TYR A 61 -19.84 -7.30 -20.55
CA TYR A 61 -20.26 -5.95 -20.96
C TYR A 61 -20.29 -5.76 -22.49
N ASN A 62 -19.81 -6.73 -23.25
CA ASN A 62 -19.81 -6.68 -24.72
C ASN A 62 -21.01 -7.45 -25.28
N ASP A 63 -22.07 -6.73 -25.67
CA ASP A 63 -23.32 -7.30 -26.16
C ASP A 63 -23.11 -8.25 -27.35
N ASN A 64 -22.23 -7.91 -28.30
CA ASN A 64 -21.91 -8.77 -29.44
C ASN A 64 -21.32 -10.13 -29.03
N GLN A 65 -20.51 -10.17 -27.97
CA GLN A 65 -19.94 -11.42 -27.47
C GLN A 65 -20.98 -12.22 -26.66
N VAL A 66 -21.80 -11.53 -25.88
CA VAL A 66 -22.89 -12.14 -25.11
C VAL A 66 -23.91 -12.77 -26.05
N GLU A 67 -24.29 -12.09 -27.14
CA GLU A 67 -25.25 -12.62 -28.11
C GLU A 67 -24.70 -13.86 -28.83
N LYS A 68 -23.42 -13.83 -29.24
CA LYS A 68 -22.74 -15.01 -29.81
C LYS A 68 -22.69 -16.17 -28.84
N LEU A 69 -22.47 -15.91 -27.55
CA LEU A 69 -22.50 -16.93 -26.51
C LEU A 69 -23.91 -17.51 -26.34
N VAL A 70 -24.94 -16.66 -26.28
CA VAL A 70 -26.35 -17.09 -26.17
C VAL A 70 -26.74 -18.02 -27.33
N ARG A 71 -26.38 -17.67 -28.57
CA ARG A 71 -26.66 -18.50 -29.74
C ARG A 71 -25.96 -19.86 -29.65
N LYS A 72 -24.66 -19.88 -29.34
CA LYS A 72 -23.88 -21.13 -29.16
C LYS A 72 -24.42 -22.00 -28.04
N CYS A 73 -24.83 -21.40 -26.91
CA CYS A 73 -25.41 -22.12 -25.79
C CYS A 73 -26.79 -22.68 -26.15
N ALA A 74 -27.62 -21.93 -26.88
CA ALA A 74 -28.93 -22.39 -27.31
C ALA A 74 -28.81 -23.60 -28.26
N GLU A 75 -27.87 -23.55 -29.21
CA GLU A 75 -27.60 -24.64 -30.14
C GLU A 75 -27.06 -25.90 -29.45
N ARG A 76 -26.05 -25.77 -28.58
CA ARG A 76 -25.39 -26.94 -27.96
C ARG A 76 -26.11 -27.53 -26.76
N LEU A 77 -26.82 -26.69 -26.01
CA LEU A 77 -27.54 -27.12 -24.82
C LEU A 77 -29.02 -27.35 -25.10
N GLU A 78 -29.52 -27.01 -26.29
CA GLU A 78 -30.94 -27.14 -26.65
C GLU A 78 -31.85 -26.46 -25.62
N ILE A 79 -31.53 -25.21 -25.28
CA ILE A 79 -32.27 -24.38 -24.32
C ILE A 79 -32.68 -23.08 -25.03
N GLY A 80 -33.86 -22.57 -24.71
CA GLY A 80 -34.36 -21.32 -25.28
C GLY A 80 -33.42 -20.14 -25.04
N THR A 81 -33.17 -19.35 -26.07
CA THR A 81 -32.30 -18.15 -26.02
C THR A 81 -32.74 -17.15 -24.95
N SER A 82 -34.04 -17.00 -24.73
CA SER A 82 -34.61 -16.12 -23.69
C SER A 82 -34.19 -16.52 -22.27
N ILE A 83 -34.14 -17.82 -21.98
CA ILE A 83 -33.77 -18.36 -20.66
C ILE A 83 -32.28 -18.12 -20.40
N ILE A 84 -31.42 -18.40 -21.38
CA ILE A 84 -29.98 -18.18 -21.29
C ILE A 84 -29.68 -16.69 -21.13
N ARG A 85 -30.33 -15.82 -21.92
CA ARG A 85 -30.15 -14.37 -21.83
C ARG A 85 -30.52 -13.85 -20.44
N LYS A 86 -31.65 -14.29 -19.90
CA LYS A 86 -32.07 -13.91 -18.55
C LYS A 86 -31.08 -14.41 -17.48
N ALA A 87 -30.62 -15.65 -17.58
CA ALA A 87 -29.63 -16.20 -16.66
C ALA A 87 -28.30 -15.42 -16.69
N LEU A 88 -27.81 -15.07 -17.89
CA LEU A 88 -26.59 -14.27 -18.05
C LEU A 88 -26.76 -12.85 -17.47
N GLN A 89 -27.91 -12.20 -17.68
CA GLN A 89 -28.18 -10.88 -17.10
C GLN A 89 -28.21 -10.93 -15.56
N GLU A 90 -28.86 -11.94 -14.98
CA GLU A 90 -28.88 -12.13 -13.53
C GLU A 90 -27.47 -12.42 -12.99
N VAL A 91 -26.67 -13.25 -13.68
CA VAL A 91 -25.28 -13.52 -13.31
C VAL A 91 -24.45 -12.24 -13.37
N THR A 92 -24.53 -11.45 -14.44
CA THR A 92 -23.81 -10.18 -14.55
C THR A 92 -24.12 -9.27 -13.35
N LYS A 93 -25.40 -9.09 -13.00
CA LYS A 93 -25.80 -8.26 -11.86
C LYS A 93 -25.26 -8.77 -10.53
N THR A 94 -25.28 -10.09 -10.30
CA THR A 94 -24.72 -10.68 -9.07
C THR A 94 -23.20 -10.56 -9.01
N LEU A 95 -22.50 -10.69 -10.14
CA LEU A 95 -21.06 -10.52 -10.23
C LEU A 95 -20.64 -9.07 -10.00
N GLU A 96 -21.38 -8.09 -10.53
CA GLU A 96 -21.17 -6.67 -10.26
C GLU A 96 -21.27 -6.35 -8.77
N SER A 97 -22.35 -6.83 -8.12
CA SER A 97 -22.56 -6.63 -6.69
C SER A 97 -21.44 -7.28 -5.85
N HIS A 98 -21.02 -8.48 -6.22
CA HIS A 98 -19.91 -9.17 -5.55
C HIS A 98 -18.56 -8.47 -5.79
N ARG A 99 -18.33 -7.95 -7.00
CA ARG A 99 -17.12 -7.19 -7.35
C ARG A 99 -16.99 -5.91 -6.54
N PHE A 100 -18.10 -5.22 -6.29
CA PHE A 100 -18.15 -4.05 -5.41
C PHE A 100 -17.71 -4.41 -3.98
N LEU A 101 -18.29 -5.46 -3.41
CA LEU A 101 -17.92 -5.95 -2.07
C LEU A 101 -16.45 -6.41 -1.97
N LEU A 102 -15.92 -7.05 -3.00
CA LEU A 102 -14.50 -7.45 -3.04
C LEU A 102 -13.56 -6.25 -3.11
N ASN A 103 -13.93 -5.20 -3.85
CA ASN A 103 -13.17 -3.95 -3.88
C ASN A 103 -13.19 -3.22 -2.54
N GLU A 104 -14.34 -3.15 -1.86
CA GLU A 104 -14.43 -2.59 -0.52
C GLU A 104 -13.55 -3.37 0.46
N LYS A 105 -13.63 -4.71 0.46
CA LYS A 105 -12.77 -5.56 1.29
C LYS A 105 -11.28 -5.43 0.96
N GLN A 106 -10.90 -5.31 -0.32
CA GLN A 106 -9.49 -5.05 -0.67
C GLN A 106 -9.04 -3.69 -0.16
N THR A 107 -9.88 -2.67 -0.30
CA THR A 107 -9.58 -1.32 0.20
C THR A 107 -9.46 -1.32 1.72
N GLU A 108 -10.31 -2.06 2.43
CA GLU A 108 -10.24 -2.23 3.89
C GLU A 108 -9.02 -3.02 4.34
N ASN A 109 -8.69 -4.13 3.66
CA ASN A 109 -7.48 -4.92 3.97
C ASN A 109 -6.18 -4.17 3.64
N GLN A 110 -6.23 -3.19 2.75
CA GLN A 110 -5.11 -2.30 2.44
C GLN A 110 -5.04 -1.07 3.36
N LYS A 111 -6.06 -0.81 4.20
CA LYS A 111 -5.95 0.23 5.22
C LYS A 111 -4.95 -0.24 6.26
N PRO A 112 -3.91 0.55 6.55
CA PRO A 112 -2.97 0.21 7.61
C PRO A 112 -3.72 0.08 8.92
N TYR A 113 -3.42 -0.98 9.68
CA TYR A 113 -4.00 -1.20 11.00
C TYR A 113 -3.69 0.00 11.89
N THR A 114 -4.73 0.67 12.38
CA THR A 114 -4.58 1.78 13.34
C THR A 114 -5.02 1.27 14.70
N LYS A 115 -4.11 1.30 15.69
CA LYS A 115 -4.47 0.93 17.05
C LYS A 115 -5.42 2.00 17.61
N GLN A 116 -6.69 1.64 17.80
CA GLN A 116 -7.65 2.48 18.52
C GLN A 116 -7.37 2.33 20.03
N LEU A 117 -7.08 3.44 20.70
CA LEU A 117 -6.85 3.45 22.15
C LEU A 117 -8.18 3.33 22.88
N THR A 118 -8.19 2.54 23.96
CA THR A 118 -9.31 2.53 24.91
C THR A 118 -9.32 3.82 25.74
N ALA A 119 -10.50 4.20 26.27
CA ALA A 119 -10.62 5.39 27.12
C ALA A 119 -9.70 5.36 28.35
N THR A 120 -9.38 4.18 28.87
CA THR A 120 -8.42 3.99 29.97
C THR A 120 -6.98 4.21 29.53
N GLU A 121 -6.58 3.68 28.37
CA GLU A 121 -5.25 3.91 27.81
C GLU A 121 -5.04 5.38 27.44
N GLU A 122 -6.05 6.02 26.86
CA GLU A 122 -6.02 7.43 26.49
C GLU A 122 -5.83 8.32 27.72
N LYS A 123 -6.60 8.10 28.80
CA LYS A 123 -6.43 8.83 30.06
C LYS A 123 -5.03 8.65 30.65
N ALA A 124 -4.49 7.42 30.61
CA ALA A 124 -3.14 7.15 31.09
C ALA A 124 -2.07 7.87 30.25
N ALA A 125 -2.22 7.86 28.92
CA ALA A 125 -1.32 8.55 28.00
C ALA A 125 -1.36 10.07 28.19
N ILE A 126 -2.55 10.67 28.31
CA ILE A 126 -2.70 12.11 28.57
C ILE A 126 -2.06 12.49 29.91
N LYS A 127 -2.30 11.71 30.96
CA LYS A 127 -1.67 11.93 32.28
C LYS A 127 -0.14 11.88 32.20
N PHE A 128 0.42 10.98 31.39
CA PHE A 128 1.86 10.91 31.17
C PHE A 128 2.38 12.15 30.42
N LEU A 129 1.70 12.57 29.34
CA LEU A 129 2.04 13.74 28.54
C LEU A 129 1.99 15.06 29.34
N GLN A 130 1.13 15.14 30.36
CA GLN A 130 1.02 16.30 31.26
C GLN A 130 2.01 16.27 32.42
N SER A 131 2.81 15.22 32.55
CA SER A 131 3.69 15.07 33.71
C SER A 131 4.90 16.01 33.66
N LYS A 132 5.32 16.49 34.84
CA LYS A 132 6.58 17.26 34.96
C LYS A 132 7.76 16.40 34.49
N ASN A 133 8.75 17.05 33.87
CA ASN A 133 9.96 16.43 33.30
C ASN A 133 9.66 15.35 32.25
N LEU A 134 8.68 15.59 31.38
CA LEU A 134 8.28 14.66 30.32
C LEU A 134 9.47 14.13 29.51
N LEU A 135 10.39 15.01 29.09
CA LEU A 135 11.54 14.62 28.27
C LEU A 135 12.48 13.65 29.00
N GLU A 136 12.74 13.85 30.29
CA GLU A 136 13.58 12.97 31.10
C GLU A 136 12.95 11.58 31.24
N LYS A 137 11.65 11.55 31.55
CA LYS A 137 10.88 10.30 31.69
C LYS A 137 10.80 9.55 30.36
N THR A 138 10.49 10.24 29.27
CA THR A 138 10.50 9.65 27.93
C THR A 138 11.87 9.07 27.63
N ASN A 139 12.95 9.79 27.93
CA ASN A 139 14.30 9.30 27.74
C ASN A 139 14.59 8.04 28.56
N GLU A 140 14.11 7.96 29.80
CA GLU A 140 14.22 6.76 30.64
C GLU A 140 13.49 5.56 30.01
N TYR A 141 12.25 5.76 29.54
CA TYR A 141 11.49 4.70 28.86
C TYR A 141 12.13 4.22 27.56
N ILE A 142 12.70 5.13 26.75
CA ILE A 142 13.48 4.76 25.57
C ILE A 142 14.72 3.92 25.97
N GLY A 143 15.31 4.20 27.12
CA GLY A 143 16.38 3.36 27.66
C GLY A 143 15.91 1.95 28.02
N LYS A 144 14.75 1.85 28.67
CA LYS A 144 14.14 0.57 29.06
C LYS A 144 13.67 -0.27 27.87
N SER A 145 13.39 0.34 26.71
CA SER A 145 13.01 -0.37 25.49
C SER A 145 14.19 -1.00 24.74
N GLY A 146 15.42 -0.87 25.23
CA GLY A 146 16.60 -1.58 24.71
C GLY A 146 17.69 -0.69 24.09
N VAL A 147 17.54 0.63 24.07
CA VAL A 147 18.59 1.55 23.60
C VAL A 147 19.51 1.96 24.75
N ILE A 148 20.60 1.22 24.95
CA ILE A 148 21.58 1.49 26.02
C ILE A 148 22.59 2.55 25.55
N GLY A 149 22.75 3.62 26.32
CA GLY A 149 23.65 4.74 25.99
C GLY A 149 23.02 5.79 25.06
N GLU A 150 23.86 6.67 24.49
CA GLU A 150 23.47 7.71 23.52
C GLU A 150 22.26 8.58 23.98
N HIS A 151 22.19 8.89 25.28
CA HIS A 151 21.03 9.53 25.93
C HIS A 151 20.55 10.81 25.26
N VAL A 152 21.47 11.61 24.72
CA VAL A 152 21.14 12.86 24.02
C VAL A 152 20.60 12.54 22.62
N ASN A 153 21.30 11.68 21.88
CA ASN A 153 20.96 11.35 20.49
C ASN A 153 19.64 10.59 20.39
N ARG A 154 19.35 9.64 21.28
CA ARG A 154 18.09 8.88 21.26
C ARG A 154 16.86 9.77 21.53
N LEU A 155 16.96 10.70 22.48
CA LEU A 155 15.88 11.65 22.78
C LEU A 155 15.70 12.66 21.64
N LEU A 156 16.80 13.21 21.13
CA LEU A 156 16.76 14.13 19.99
C LEU A 156 16.13 13.47 18.76
N MET A 157 16.44 12.20 18.50
CA MET A 157 15.92 11.49 17.34
C MET A 157 14.44 11.20 17.48
N TYR A 158 13.98 10.85 18.69
CA TYR A 158 12.56 10.74 18.99
C TYR A 158 11.80 12.06 18.73
N LEU A 159 12.37 13.21 19.12
CA LEU A 159 11.78 14.53 18.85
C LEU A 159 11.72 14.83 17.35
N ILE A 160 12.76 14.47 16.60
CA ILE A 160 12.76 14.61 15.14
C ILE A 160 11.67 13.73 14.51
N PHE A 161 11.53 12.47 14.93
CA PHE A 161 10.52 11.57 14.39
C PHE A 161 9.09 11.99 14.71
N THR A 162 8.86 12.59 15.88
CA THR A 162 7.56 13.14 16.27
C THR A 162 7.23 14.43 15.54
N SER A 163 8.24 15.22 15.13
CA SER A 163 8.05 16.44 14.32
C SER A 163 7.37 16.19 12.97
N ARG A 164 7.28 14.93 12.49
CA ARG A 164 6.52 14.54 11.27
C ARG A 164 5.07 15.03 11.26
N LYS A 165 4.44 15.19 12.42
CA LYS A 165 3.06 15.69 12.57
C LYS A 165 2.95 17.22 12.46
N THR A 166 4.08 17.93 12.38
CA THR A 166 4.12 19.38 12.22
C THR A 166 4.15 19.79 10.75
N ASN A 167 3.90 21.07 10.48
CA ASN A 167 3.95 21.60 9.11
C ASN A 167 5.37 21.60 8.52
N ASN A 168 6.40 21.71 9.36
CA ASN A 168 7.82 21.73 8.97
C ASN A 168 8.57 20.66 9.77
N PRO A 169 8.48 19.38 9.39
CA PRO A 169 9.21 18.33 10.07
C PRO A 169 10.72 18.53 9.98
N LEU A 170 11.41 18.04 11.00
CA LEU A 170 12.86 17.96 11.04
C LEU A 170 13.31 16.67 10.36
N HIS A 171 14.53 16.70 9.86
CA HIS A 171 15.19 15.53 9.26
C HIS A 171 16.46 15.21 10.05
N CYS A 172 16.86 13.94 10.11
CA CYS A 172 18.10 13.55 10.75
C CYS A 172 19.00 12.72 9.84
N ILE A 173 20.31 12.95 10.00
CA ILE A 173 21.35 12.15 9.36
C ILE A 173 22.24 11.58 10.45
N SER A 174 22.35 10.25 10.50
CA SER A 174 23.14 9.53 11.50
C SER A 174 24.52 9.16 10.94
N LEU A 175 25.56 9.84 11.43
CA LEU A 175 26.96 9.61 11.03
C LEU A 175 27.80 8.98 12.14
N GLY A 176 28.80 8.21 11.73
CA GLY A 176 29.72 7.51 12.64
C GLY A 176 30.54 6.44 11.90
N SER A 177 31.44 5.75 12.60
CA SER A 177 32.14 4.60 12.04
C SER A 177 31.20 3.42 11.81
N SER A 178 31.60 2.46 10.96
CA SER A 178 30.83 1.22 10.80
C SER A 178 30.84 0.44 12.13
N GLY A 179 29.76 -0.28 12.44
CA GLY A 179 29.67 -1.12 13.65
C GLY A 179 29.31 -0.40 14.96
N VAL A 180 29.18 0.93 14.98
CA VAL A 180 28.85 1.68 16.22
C VAL A 180 27.35 1.72 16.57
N GLY A 181 26.53 0.88 15.93
CA GLY A 181 25.10 0.74 16.27
C GLY A 181 24.16 1.86 15.77
N LYS A 182 24.53 2.61 14.72
CA LYS A 182 23.69 3.71 14.17
C LYS A 182 22.35 3.24 13.61
N THR A 183 22.38 2.21 12.76
CA THR A 183 21.16 1.60 12.23
C THR A 183 20.33 1.06 13.38
N HIS A 184 20.96 0.40 14.36
CA HIS A 184 20.28 -0.11 15.55
C HIS A 184 19.57 1.00 16.35
N LEU A 185 20.25 2.12 16.62
CA LEU A 185 19.66 3.29 17.28
C LEU A 185 18.46 3.81 16.47
N GLN A 186 18.63 3.98 15.15
CA GLN A 186 17.59 4.46 14.24
C GLN A 186 16.35 3.56 14.26
N SER A 187 16.53 2.26 14.02
CA SER A 187 15.42 1.30 13.94
C SER A 187 14.73 1.16 15.30
N LYS A 188 15.48 1.13 16.42
CA LYS A 188 14.88 1.00 17.77
C LYS A 188 14.05 2.21 18.21
N VAL A 189 14.49 3.42 17.89
CA VAL A 189 13.69 4.62 18.19
C VAL A 189 12.52 4.74 17.19
N ALA A 190 12.67 4.22 15.97
CA ALA A 190 11.60 4.16 15.00
C ALA A 190 10.47 3.20 15.40
N GLU A 191 10.75 2.13 16.15
CA GLU A 191 9.72 1.24 16.75
C GLU A 191 8.74 1.99 17.68
N LEU A 192 9.10 3.18 18.17
CA LEU A 192 8.21 4.02 18.98
C LEU A 192 7.20 4.80 18.14
N ILE A 193 7.35 4.80 16.82
CA ILE A 193 6.43 5.41 15.87
C ILE A 193 5.45 4.33 15.39
N PRO A 194 4.14 4.63 15.33
CA PRO A 194 3.15 3.68 14.81
C PRO A 194 3.52 3.17 13.41
N GLU A 195 3.32 1.88 13.15
CA GLU A 195 3.67 1.24 11.88
C GLU A 195 2.97 1.89 10.69
N GLU A 196 1.74 2.37 10.88
CA GLU A 196 0.97 3.11 9.87
C GLU A 196 1.63 4.44 9.47
N ASP A 197 2.43 5.04 10.35
CA ASP A 197 3.10 6.32 10.15
C ASP A 197 4.56 6.14 9.70
N LYS A 198 5.03 4.90 9.50
CA LYS A 198 6.41 4.56 9.20
C LYS A 198 6.53 3.93 7.81
N ILE A 199 7.59 4.28 7.09
CA ILE A 199 7.98 3.65 5.84
C ILE A 199 9.47 3.32 5.93
N GLU A 200 9.77 2.02 6.02
CA GLU A 200 11.13 1.51 6.01
C GLU A 200 11.54 1.15 4.59
N ILE A 201 12.63 1.73 4.12
CA ILE A 201 13.11 1.61 2.75
C ILE A 201 14.54 1.10 2.79
N THR A 202 14.73 -0.14 2.37
CA THR A 202 16.05 -0.77 2.24
C THR A 202 16.67 -0.49 0.87
N VAL A 203 15.88 -0.62 -0.20
CA VAL A 203 16.29 -0.34 -1.59
C VAL A 203 15.16 0.37 -2.31
N LEU A 204 15.47 1.51 -2.95
CA LEU A 204 14.46 2.24 -3.70
C LEU A 204 15.01 2.80 -5.00
N SER A 205 14.24 2.63 -6.06
CA SER A 205 14.45 3.39 -7.29
C SER A 205 13.91 4.81 -7.11
N ALA A 206 14.60 5.81 -7.65
CA ALA A 206 14.15 7.21 -7.64
C ALA A 206 12.72 7.40 -8.18
N ASN A 207 12.29 6.51 -9.07
CA ASN A 207 10.98 6.57 -9.69
C ASN A 207 9.84 6.11 -8.78
N ALA A 208 10.12 5.27 -7.78
CA ALA A 208 9.10 4.73 -6.89
C ALA A 208 8.36 5.84 -6.12
N PHE A 209 9.06 6.93 -5.75
CA PHE A 209 8.45 8.05 -5.05
C PHE A 209 7.28 8.70 -5.78
N TYR A 210 7.24 8.64 -7.11
CA TYR A 210 6.18 9.25 -7.90
C TYR A 210 4.95 8.35 -8.06
N TYR A 211 5.05 7.07 -7.70
CA TYR A 211 3.95 6.11 -7.81
C TYR A 211 3.19 5.90 -6.51
N PHE A 212 3.64 6.51 -5.40
CA PHE A 212 2.82 6.60 -4.18
C PHE A 212 1.54 7.41 -4.45
N ASN A 213 0.49 7.13 -3.70
CA ASN A 213 -0.71 7.95 -3.77
C ASN A 213 -0.41 9.37 -3.28
N ARG A 214 -1.21 10.33 -3.75
CA ARG A 214 -0.97 11.77 -3.54
C ARG A 214 -0.69 12.14 -2.09
N THR A 215 -1.43 11.58 -1.13
CA THR A 215 -1.32 11.90 0.30
C THR A 215 -0.62 10.83 1.12
N GLU A 216 -0.09 9.78 0.48
CA GLU A 216 0.40 8.59 1.17
C GLU A 216 1.65 8.85 2.03
N LEU A 217 2.46 9.82 1.62
CA LEU A 217 3.67 10.19 2.35
C LEU A 217 3.40 11.26 3.43
N GLN A 218 2.19 11.82 3.52
CA GLN A 218 1.91 12.88 4.49
C GLN A 218 2.04 12.39 5.92
N HIS A 219 2.77 13.15 6.73
CA HIS A 219 3.05 12.88 8.13
C HIS A 219 3.73 11.54 8.41
N LYS A 220 4.38 10.95 7.39
CA LYS A 220 5.12 9.70 7.53
C LYS A 220 6.59 9.93 7.83
N LEU A 221 7.15 8.99 8.59
CA LEU A 221 8.58 8.86 8.83
C LEU A 221 9.17 7.91 7.77
N ILE A 222 10.09 8.42 6.97
CA ILE A 222 10.82 7.65 5.97
C ILE A 222 12.19 7.29 6.55
N LEU A 223 12.46 5.99 6.69
CA LEU A 223 13.71 5.44 7.21
C LEU A 223 14.51 4.84 6.06
N ILE A 224 15.73 5.34 5.87
CA ILE A 224 16.63 4.87 4.82
C ILE A 224 17.88 4.34 5.50
N GLU A 225 18.07 3.03 5.43
CA GLU A 225 19.16 2.33 6.12
C GLU A 225 20.43 2.26 5.29
N ASP A 226 20.31 2.11 3.98
CA ASP A 226 21.44 2.09 3.07
C ASP A 226 21.26 3.11 1.94
N LEU A 227 22.27 3.96 1.79
CA LEU A 227 22.31 4.99 0.75
C LEU A 227 23.31 4.63 -0.36
N ASP A 228 24.08 3.54 -0.24
CA ASP A 228 24.96 3.09 -1.32
C ASP A 228 24.10 2.67 -2.53
N GLY A 229 24.22 3.41 -3.63
CA GLY A 229 23.41 3.24 -4.86
C GLY A 229 22.15 4.12 -4.94
N ALA A 230 21.79 4.84 -3.87
CA ALA A 230 20.60 5.68 -3.81
C ALA A 230 20.87 7.17 -4.11
N GLU A 231 21.94 7.51 -4.83
CA GLU A 231 22.19 8.90 -5.25
C GLU A 231 21.02 9.46 -6.07
N SER A 232 20.39 8.60 -6.87
CA SER A 232 19.22 8.97 -7.67
C SER A 232 17.99 9.34 -6.82
N VAL A 233 17.92 8.86 -5.57
CA VAL A 233 16.84 9.09 -4.62
C VAL A 233 16.99 10.42 -3.86
N LEU A 234 18.21 10.96 -3.78
CA LEU A 234 18.48 12.22 -3.07
C LEU A 234 17.68 13.40 -3.63
N TYR A 235 17.49 13.45 -4.95
CA TYR A 235 16.74 14.55 -5.58
C TYR A 235 15.26 14.57 -5.20
N PRO A 236 14.47 13.47 -5.39
CA PRO A 236 13.09 13.40 -4.90
C PRO A 236 12.97 13.70 -3.40
N LEU A 237 13.89 13.19 -2.57
CA LEU A 237 13.87 13.46 -1.13
C LEU A 237 14.08 14.94 -0.83
N ARG A 238 15.05 15.60 -1.46
CA ARG A 238 15.29 17.03 -1.28
C ARG A 238 14.07 17.87 -1.67
N GLU A 239 13.42 17.54 -2.78
CA GLU A 239 12.20 18.24 -3.21
C GLU A 239 11.05 18.04 -2.21
N LEU A 240 10.89 16.82 -1.68
CA LEU A 240 9.93 16.54 -0.60
C LEU A 240 10.25 17.31 0.68
N GLN A 241 11.52 17.43 1.07
CA GLN A 241 11.93 18.19 2.26
C GLN A 241 11.69 19.68 2.09
N SER A 242 12.11 20.26 0.95
CA SER A 242 12.05 21.70 0.72
C SER A 242 10.67 22.20 0.30
N LYS A 243 10.02 21.50 -0.64
CA LYS A 243 8.74 21.95 -1.24
C LYS A 243 7.53 21.20 -0.69
N LYS A 244 7.72 20.15 0.12
CA LYS A 244 6.65 19.29 0.65
C LYS A 244 5.78 18.66 -0.44
N ARG A 245 6.28 18.60 -1.68
CA ARG A 245 5.62 17.96 -2.80
C ARG A 245 6.63 17.63 -3.89
N ILE A 246 6.37 16.56 -4.61
CA ILE A 246 7.08 16.17 -5.83
C ILE A 246 6.07 15.92 -6.93
N THR A 247 6.43 16.30 -8.15
CA THR A 247 5.61 16.04 -9.33
C THR A 247 6.49 15.48 -10.43
N LYS A 248 6.00 14.44 -11.11
CA LYS A 248 6.62 13.91 -12.32
C LYS A 248 5.59 13.76 -13.42
N THR A 249 5.96 14.27 -14.58
CA THR A 249 5.16 14.13 -15.80
C THR A 249 5.60 12.86 -16.52
N VAL A 250 4.67 11.93 -16.71
CA VAL A 250 4.90 10.68 -17.44
C VAL A 250 3.97 10.58 -18.64
N VAL A 251 4.47 9.99 -19.73
CA VAL A 251 3.64 9.73 -20.91
C VAL A 251 3.02 8.34 -20.75
N HIS A 252 1.70 8.30 -20.75
CA HIS A 252 0.92 7.07 -20.71
C HIS A 252 0.33 6.82 -22.10
N LYS A 253 0.61 5.65 -22.67
CA LYS A 253 0.01 5.22 -23.94
C LYS A 253 -1.29 4.49 -23.65
N ASP A 254 -2.40 5.07 -24.10
CA ASP A 254 -3.70 4.40 -24.05
C ASP A 254 -3.74 3.25 -25.06
N ARG A 255 -4.64 2.27 -24.89
CA ARG A 255 -4.80 1.12 -25.79
C ARG A 255 -5.11 1.52 -27.24
N LYS A 256 -5.57 2.75 -27.46
CA LYS A 256 -5.85 3.35 -28.78
C LYS A 256 -4.61 3.95 -29.46
N GLY A 257 -3.41 3.81 -28.87
CA GLY A 257 -2.16 4.35 -29.41
C GLY A 257 -1.94 5.85 -29.16
N THR A 258 -2.92 6.54 -28.58
CA THR A 258 -2.80 7.96 -28.21
C THR A 258 -1.95 8.12 -26.95
N THR A 259 -0.93 8.97 -27.03
CA THR A 259 -0.09 9.35 -25.89
C THR A 259 -0.80 10.43 -25.07
N LYS A 260 -1.12 10.14 -23.81
CA LYS A 260 -1.61 11.12 -22.84
C LYS A 260 -0.52 11.43 -21.82
N THR A 261 -0.36 12.71 -21.51
CA THR A 261 0.55 13.16 -20.47
C THR A 261 -0.17 13.12 -19.13
N ILE A 262 0.36 12.38 -18.16
CA ILE A 262 -0.18 12.27 -16.80
C ILE A 262 0.81 12.92 -15.83
N HIS A 263 0.31 13.74 -14.93
CA HIS A 263 1.09 14.31 -13.83
C HIS A 263 0.89 13.47 -12.57
N LEU A 264 1.95 12.82 -12.12
CA LEU A 264 1.99 12.13 -10.86
C LEU A 264 2.46 13.12 -9.79
N THR A 265 1.61 13.43 -8.83
CA THR A 265 1.92 14.37 -7.73
C THR A 265 1.79 13.65 -6.40
N VAL A 266 2.82 13.79 -5.57
CA VAL A 266 2.87 13.27 -4.19
C VAL A 266 3.20 14.40 -3.24
N GLU A 267 2.47 14.47 -2.14
CA GLU A 267 2.52 15.53 -1.13
C GLU A 267 3.10 14.99 0.18
N GLY A 268 3.90 15.83 0.82
CA GLY A 268 4.29 15.73 2.22
C GLY A 268 3.38 16.60 3.10
N PRO A 269 3.77 16.92 4.33
CA PRO A 269 5.15 16.92 4.84
C PRO A 269 5.63 15.53 5.29
N VAL A 270 6.94 15.25 5.16
CA VAL A 270 7.59 13.99 5.56
C VAL A 270 8.69 14.26 6.58
N SER A 271 8.97 13.31 7.47
CA SER A 271 10.23 13.28 8.23
C SER A 271 11.14 12.25 7.59
N VAL A 272 12.44 12.55 7.46
CA VAL A 272 13.39 11.68 6.75
C VAL A 272 14.58 11.42 7.66
N ALA A 273 14.92 10.15 7.81
CA ALA A 273 16.02 9.67 8.62
C ALA A 273 16.93 8.79 7.79
N VAL A 274 18.21 9.19 7.65
CA VAL A 274 19.15 8.54 6.75
C VAL A 274 20.43 8.14 7.48
N VAL A 275 20.91 6.93 7.21
CA VAL A 275 22.26 6.47 7.62
C VAL A 275 23.14 6.37 6.37
N PRO A 276 23.80 7.45 5.93
CA PRO A 276 24.64 7.37 4.75
C PRO A 276 26.03 6.75 5.07
N PRO A 277 26.65 6.06 4.10
CA PRO A 277 28.06 5.71 4.18
C PRO A 277 28.92 6.99 4.11
N LYS A 278 30.13 6.94 4.72
CA LYS A 278 31.02 8.12 4.87
C LYS A 278 31.28 8.88 3.56
N LYS A 279 31.33 8.17 2.42
CA LYS A 279 31.60 8.76 1.08
C LYS A 279 30.41 9.56 0.52
N VAL A 280 29.18 9.22 0.89
CA VAL A 280 27.96 9.84 0.34
C VAL A 280 27.59 11.10 1.13
N PHE A 281 27.99 11.18 2.41
CA PHE A 281 27.74 12.36 3.25
C PHE A 281 28.31 13.67 2.68
N THR A 282 29.54 13.65 2.16
CA THR A 282 30.17 14.83 1.56
C THR A 282 29.37 15.39 0.38
N ARG A 283 28.66 14.54 -0.37
CA ARG A 283 27.77 14.95 -1.47
C ARG A 283 26.45 15.54 -0.95
N ILE A 284 25.91 15.00 0.14
CA ILE A 284 24.71 15.55 0.80
C ILE A 284 24.98 16.95 1.37
N THR A 285 26.15 17.19 1.94
CA THR A 285 26.52 18.52 2.48
C THR A 285 26.84 19.54 1.41
N ALA A 286 27.46 19.13 0.29
CA ALA A 286 27.80 20.02 -0.82
C ALA A 286 26.56 20.54 -1.58
N THR A 287 25.41 19.88 -1.41
CA THR A 287 24.16 20.17 -2.14
C THR A 287 23.10 20.95 -1.33
N GLY A 288 23.48 21.48 -0.15
CA GLY A 288 22.67 22.47 0.56
C GLY A 288 21.43 21.93 1.29
N ALA A 289 21.55 20.82 2.02
CA ALA A 289 20.47 20.30 2.88
C ALA A 289 20.30 21.17 4.15
N SER A 290 19.68 22.34 4.03
CA SER A 290 19.62 23.38 5.07
C SER A 290 18.72 23.07 6.29
N CYS A 291 18.05 21.91 6.36
CA CYS A 291 17.13 21.58 7.45
C CYS A 291 17.35 20.20 8.10
N SER A 292 18.53 19.61 7.88
CA SER A 292 18.88 18.30 8.46
C SER A 292 19.74 18.46 9.70
N ILE A 293 19.29 17.90 10.82
CA ILE A 293 20.08 17.82 12.05
C ILE A 293 21.08 16.68 11.90
N LEU A 294 22.37 17.03 11.99
CA LEU A 294 23.45 16.06 11.93
C LEU A 294 23.69 15.43 13.31
N MET A 295 23.47 14.12 13.43
CA MET A 295 23.85 13.35 14.61
C MET A 295 25.19 12.65 14.37
N LYS A 296 26.18 12.94 15.22
CA LYS A 296 27.43 12.17 15.27
C LYS A 296 27.36 11.20 16.43
N ALA A 297 27.39 9.90 16.12
CA ALA A 297 27.66 8.87 17.12
C ALA A 297 29.10 9.08 17.64
N LYS A 298 29.26 9.27 18.95
CA LYS A 298 30.59 9.39 19.56
C LYS A 298 31.06 7.99 19.95
N ASN A 299 32.28 7.62 19.56
CA ASN A 299 32.94 6.46 20.16
C ASN A 299 33.05 6.68 21.67
N ARG A 300 32.48 5.79 22.48
CA ARG A 300 32.95 5.59 23.86
C ARG A 300 34.28 4.84 23.79
N THR A 301 35.37 5.58 23.66
CA THR A 301 36.54 5.30 24.49
C THR A 301 36.39 6.18 25.72
N ASN A 302 35.79 5.63 26.77
CA ASN A 302 36.08 5.96 28.17
C ASN A 302 35.29 5.02 29.11
N ALA A 303 36.06 4.15 29.76
CA ALA A 303 35.82 3.42 31.01
C ALA A 303 34.68 2.38 31.06
N LEU A 304 35.05 1.10 31.03
CA LEU A 304 35.51 0.37 32.21
C LEU A 304 36.82 -0.37 31.87
#